data_AF-S7PVI7-F1
#
_entry.id   AF-S7PVI7-F1
#
_cell.length_a   1.000
_cell.length_b   1.000
_cell.length_c   1.000
_cell.angle_alpha   90.00
_cell.angle_beta   90.00
_cell.angle_gamma   90.00
#
_symmetry.space_group_name_H-M   'P 1'
#
loop_
_entity.id
_entity.type
_entity.pdbx_description
1 polymer ?
#
loop_
_entity_poly.entity_id
_entity_poly.type
_entity_poly.pdbx_seq_one_letter_code
_entity_poly.pdbx_strand_id
1 'polypeptide(L)'
;MVNSLSIEGCIPLCSFWELEESLKNIIIMCPRLTKLALSPDFLVAEEFRYLNLAPLLIARSTLTELSLGRSIPLSFCVLDFLGSMPQLQALSLYVGSTTQAELVYMDPACLAKLERLWLYLTDGCSLDCLAMLQTPSLIHLTVAGWGSGRMEDIMRVRGRNLKFLSLDTWSSMTDDRAAVSHCPVLEHLVVNQNTTVRSHPNLRFLDIWHCPEEDAPDWTPEPALFSNLERVRILDWSLKNIPNLLDVLPPTRDTDKDLRLLLPGAVVWDCPTRILEEEYVPSRGIVATYLPRNLGEFCRTDDRESSEQDDFDDSDDESYVYSSVPTSPWSCSSSASEIVEALKL
;
A
#
# COMPACT_ATOMS: atom_id res chain seq x y z
N MET A 1 -7.30 7.75 -26.18
CA MET A 1 -8.27 8.46 -25.29
C MET A 1 -7.79 8.33 -23.87
N VAL A 2 -7.83 9.40 -23.09
CA VAL A 2 -7.35 9.43 -21.70
C VAL A 2 -8.51 9.00 -20.78
N ASN A 3 -8.34 7.88 -20.08
CA ASN A 3 -9.31 7.34 -19.11
C ASN A 3 -8.83 7.48 -17.66
N SER A 4 -7.53 7.75 -17.46
CA SER A 4 -6.91 7.93 -16.15
C SER A 4 -6.08 9.21 -16.18
N LEU A 5 -6.18 10.01 -15.13
CA LEU A 5 -5.45 11.26 -14.96
C LEU A 5 -4.89 11.29 -13.54
N SER A 6 -3.56 11.32 -13.42
CA SER A 6 -2.88 11.64 -12.15
C SER A 6 -2.31 13.04 -12.26
N ILE A 7 -2.56 13.86 -11.24
CA ILE A 7 -2.01 15.20 -11.12
C ILE A 7 -1.24 15.24 -9.81
N GLU A 8 0.06 15.07 -9.97
CA GLU A 8 1.07 15.12 -8.93
C GLU A 8 1.90 16.38 -9.20
N GLY A 9 2.12 17.21 -8.17
CA GLY A 9 2.87 18.42 -8.41
C GLY A 9 3.09 19.28 -7.19
N CYS A 10 4.36 19.66 -7.04
CA CYS A 10 4.81 20.82 -6.31
C CYS A 10 4.95 21.92 -7.37
N ILE A 11 3.91 22.73 -7.62
CA ILE A 11 4.04 23.89 -8.53
C ILE A 11 4.22 25.14 -7.68
N PRO A 12 5.46 25.56 -7.40
CA PRO A 12 5.73 26.69 -6.50
C PRO A 12 5.37 28.07 -7.09
N LEU A 13 4.82 28.15 -8.31
CA LEU A 13 4.75 29.41 -9.07
C LEU A 13 3.43 29.70 -9.79
N CYS A 14 2.44 28.81 -9.80
CA CYS A 14 1.12 29.14 -10.34
C CYS A 14 0.17 29.52 -9.21
N SER A 15 -0.64 30.55 -9.44
CA SER A 15 -1.70 30.90 -8.50
C SER A 15 -2.74 29.77 -8.42
N PHE A 16 -3.37 29.60 -7.25
CA PHE A 16 -4.44 28.63 -7.03
C PHE A 16 -5.49 28.63 -8.16
N TRP A 17 -5.87 29.82 -8.63
CA TRP A 17 -6.88 30.03 -9.66
C TRP A 17 -6.45 29.47 -11.03
N GLU A 18 -5.18 29.63 -11.40
CA GLU A 18 -4.65 29.09 -12.66
C GLU A 18 -4.63 27.56 -12.65
N LEU A 19 -4.28 26.97 -11.50
CA LEU A 19 -4.37 25.52 -11.31
C LEU A 19 -5.83 25.07 -11.43
N GLU A 20 -6.75 25.71 -10.70
CA GLU A 20 -8.16 25.36 -10.74
C GLU A 20 -8.71 25.43 -12.18
N GLU A 21 -8.47 26.54 -12.90
CA GLU A 21 -8.91 26.70 -14.28
C GLU A 21 -8.29 25.66 -15.22
N SER A 22 -7.00 25.37 -15.06
CA SER A 22 -6.31 24.32 -15.82
C SER A 22 -6.92 22.94 -15.55
N LEU A 23 -7.20 22.62 -14.29
CA LEU A 23 -7.86 21.38 -13.89
C LEU A 23 -9.24 21.26 -14.52
N LYS A 24 -10.05 22.32 -14.46
CA LYS A 24 -11.37 22.37 -15.11
C LYS A 24 -11.25 22.09 -16.60
N ASN A 25 -10.33 22.75 -17.29
CA ASN A 25 -10.11 22.57 -18.72
C ASN A 25 -9.70 21.14 -19.07
N ILE A 26 -8.76 20.54 -18.31
CA ILE A 26 -8.33 19.16 -18.53
C ILE A 26 -9.50 18.19 -18.30
N ILE A 27 -10.26 18.35 -17.22
CA ILE A 27 -11.42 17.50 -16.92
C ILE A 27 -12.51 17.64 -18.00
N ILE A 28 -12.70 18.84 -18.56
CA ILE A 28 -13.60 19.08 -19.68
C ILE A 28 -13.15 18.31 -20.92
N MET A 29 -11.84 18.31 -21.21
CA MET A 29 -11.23 17.61 -22.35
C MET A 29 -11.22 16.07 -22.20
N CYS A 30 -11.43 15.54 -20.99
CA CYS A 30 -11.43 14.10 -20.71
C CYS A 30 -12.84 13.58 -20.34
N PRO A 31 -13.80 13.50 -21.28
CA PRO A 31 -15.19 13.10 -20.98
C PRO A 31 -15.36 11.63 -20.57
N ARG A 32 -14.34 10.79 -20.79
CA ARG A 32 -14.34 9.36 -20.42
C ARG A 32 -13.45 9.06 -19.21
N LEU A 33 -13.11 10.08 -18.44
CA LEU A 33 -12.29 9.92 -17.25
C LEU A 33 -12.99 8.98 -16.26
N THR A 34 -12.31 7.89 -15.90
CA THR A 34 -12.77 6.90 -14.92
C THR A 34 -11.94 6.94 -13.64
N LYS A 35 -10.68 7.39 -13.71
CA LYS A 35 -9.77 7.50 -12.58
C LYS A 35 -9.18 8.90 -12.47
N LEU A 36 -9.19 9.47 -11.27
CA LEU A 36 -8.61 10.77 -10.98
C LEU A 36 -7.80 10.72 -9.68
N ALA A 37 -6.53 11.11 -9.73
CA ALA A 37 -5.72 11.33 -8.55
C ALA A 37 -5.30 12.80 -8.46
N LEU A 38 -5.56 13.43 -7.31
CA LEU A 38 -5.23 14.82 -7.02
C LEU A 38 -4.34 14.87 -5.77
N SER A 39 -3.05 15.15 -5.93
CA SER A 39 -2.13 15.33 -4.79
C SER A 39 -1.25 16.57 -4.98
N PRO A 40 -1.83 17.78 -4.88
CA PRO A 40 -1.05 19.02 -4.99
C PRO A 40 -0.30 19.30 -3.69
N ASP A 41 1.03 19.34 -3.67
CA ASP A 41 1.84 19.47 -2.44
C ASP A 41 1.78 20.85 -1.76
N PHE A 42 1.12 21.83 -2.39
CA PHE A 42 1.14 23.23 -1.99
C PHE A 42 -0.21 23.78 -1.50
N LEU A 43 -1.30 23.02 -1.61
CA LEU A 43 -2.60 23.46 -1.11
C LEU A 43 -2.62 23.35 0.42
N VAL A 44 -2.83 24.47 1.11
CA VAL A 44 -3.16 24.43 2.53
C VAL A 44 -4.62 23.97 2.65
N ALA A 45 -4.96 23.16 3.66
CA ALA A 45 -6.29 22.55 3.82
C ALA A 45 -7.48 23.55 3.72
N GLU A 46 -7.27 24.82 4.09
CA GLU A 46 -8.28 25.87 3.97
C GLU A 46 -8.60 26.23 2.51
N GLU A 47 -7.64 26.06 1.60
CA GLU A 47 -7.77 26.43 0.19
C GLU A 47 -8.58 25.43 -0.63
N PHE A 48 -8.65 24.17 -0.18
CA PHE A 48 -9.49 23.16 -0.84
C PHE A 48 -10.99 23.51 -0.77
N ARG A 49 -11.41 24.29 0.24
CA ARG A 49 -12.78 24.84 0.28
C ARG A 49 -13.13 25.66 -0.95
N TYR A 50 -12.13 26.23 -1.63
CA TYR A 50 -12.30 27.02 -2.85
C TYR A 50 -12.15 26.19 -4.12
N LEU A 51 -11.73 24.93 -4.03
CA LEU A 51 -11.53 24.07 -5.18
C LEU A 51 -12.89 23.59 -5.68
N ASN A 52 -13.55 24.45 -6.46
CA ASN A 52 -14.89 24.25 -6.97
C ASN A 52 -14.89 23.31 -8.19
N LEU A 53 -14.28 22.14 -8.02
CA LEU A 53 -14.31 21.04 -8.97
C LEU A 53 -15.50 20.11 -8.74
N ALA A 54 -16.11 20.15 -7.55
CA ALA A 54 -17.23 19.28 -7.21
C ALA A 54 -18.34 19.27 -8.27
N PRO A 55 -18.88 20.41 -8.75
CA PRO A 55 -19.93 20.39 -9.76
C PRO A 55 -19.50 19.72 -11.08
N LEU A 56 -18.24 19.92 -11.47
CA LEU A 56 -17.70 19.33 -12.69
C LEU A 56 -17.48 17.82 -12.54
N LEU A 57 -16.94 17.37 -11.41
CA LEU A 57 -16.70 15.96 -11.14
C LEU A 57 -18.02 15.19 -10.92
N ILE A 58 -19.00 15.81 -10.25
CA ILE A 58 -20.35 15.23 -10.07
C ILE A 58 -21.06 15.11 -11.43
N ALA A 59 -20.92 16.09 -12.32
CA ALA A 59 -21.47 16.00 -13.68
C ALA A 59 -20.84 14.86 -14.51
N ARG A 60 -19.68 14.33 -14.10
CA ARG A 60 -19.01 13.19 -14.73
C ARG A 60 -19.43 11.88 -14.06
N SER A 61 -20.52 11.30 -14.54
CA SER A 61 -21.02 10.00 -14.08
C SER A 61 -20.07 8.81 -14.36
N THR A 62 -18.97 9.00 -15.11
CA THR A 62 -18.01 7.94 -15.44
C THR A 62 -16.88 7.77 -14.43
N LEU A 63 -16.67 8.71 -13.51
CA LEU A 63 -15.57 8.62 -12.55
C LEU A 63 -15.87 7.57 -11.47
N THR A 64 -15.10 6.48 -11.44
CA THR A 64 -15.27 5.36 -10.51
C THR A 64 -14.14 5.24 -9.49
N GLU A 65 -12.97 5.84 -9.77
CA GLU A 65 -11.83 5.82 -8.85
C GLU A 65 -11.35 7.24 -8.57
N LEU A 66 -11.24 7.58 -7.29
CA LEU A 66 -10.80 8.88 -6.82
C LEU A 66 -9.70 8.73 -5.77
N SER A 67 -8.60 9.44 -5.95
CA SER A 67 -7.54 9.56 -4.94
C SER A 67 -7.33 11.03 -4.58
N LEU A 68 -7.49 11.36 -3.31
CA LEU A 68 -7.23 12.68 -2.76
C LEU A 68 -5.98 12.61 -1.88
N GLY A 69 -4.97 13.37 -2.26
CA GLY A 69 -3.66 13.41 -1.61
C GLY A 69 -3.64 14.18 -0.30
N ARG A 70 -2.44 14.31 0.28
CA ARG A 70 -2.24 14.80 1.66
C ARG A 70 -2.79 16.20 1.92
N SER A 71 -2.76 17.04 0.90
CA SER A 71 -3.21 18.43 0.95
C SER A 71 -4.73 18.59 0.93
N ILE A 72 -5.46 17.48 0.77
CA ILE A 72 -6.92 17.42 0.73
C ILE A 72 -7.38 16.51 1.88
N PRO A 73 -7.26 16.98 3.14
CA PRO A 73 -7.68 16.16 4.28
C PRO A 73 -9.20 15.99 4.28
N LEU A 74 -9.65 14.88 4.88
CA LEU A 74 -11.06 14.65 5.14
C LEU A 74 -11.68 15.83 5.90
N SER A 75 -12.75 16.38 5.36
CA SER A 75 -13.47 17.54 5.90
C SER A 75 -14.96 17.46 5.52
N PHE A 76 -15.79 18.36 6.05
CA PHE A 76 -17.23 18.37 5.76
C PHE A 76 -17.51 18.55 4.28
N CYS A 77 -16.81 19.48 3.64
CA CYS A 77 -16.93 19.71 2.20
C CYS A 77 -16.52 18.47 1.39
N VAL A 78 -15.50 17.73 1.83
CA VAL A 78 -15.08 16.48 1.17
C VAL A 78 -16.12 15.39 1.36
N LEU A 79 -16.70 15.22 2.56
CA LEU A 79 -17.76 14.24 2.79
C LEU A 79 -19.02 14.53 1.96
N ASP A 80 -19.49 15.77 1.94
CA ASP A 80 -20.65 16.18 1.13
C ASP A 80 -20.41 15.95 -0.36
N PHE A 81 -19.20 16.30 -0.83
CA PHE A 81 -18.75 16.00 -2.19
C PHE A 81 -18.78 14.50 -2.49
N LEU A 82 -18.22 13.65 -1.60
CA LEU A 82 -18.23 12.21 -1.76
C LEU A 82 -19.65 11.63 -1.75
N GLY A 83 -20.55 12.16 -0.91
CA GLY A 83 -21.97 11.79 -0.88
C GLY A 83 -22.68 12.03 -2.21
N SER A 84 -22.17 12.97 -3.03
CA SER A 84 -22.66 13.26 -4.37
C SER A 84 -22.06 12.35 -5.46
N MET A 85 -21.22 11.36 -5.10
CA MET A 85 -20.56 10.44 -6.03
C MET A 85 -20.87 8.96 -5.75
N PRO A 86 -22.14 8.54 -5.84
CA PRO A 86 -22.57 7.17 -5.50
C PRO A 86 -22.01 6.08 -6.42
N GLN A 87 -21.41 6.46 -7.55
CA GLN A 87 -20.78 5.54 -8.51
C GLN A 87 -19.34 5.14 -8.15
N LEU A 88 -18.71 5.77 -7.15
CA LEU A 88 -17.34 5.45 -6.76
C LEU A 88 -17.20 4.00 -6.32
N GLN A 89 -16.19 3.34 -6.84
CA GLN A 89 -15.79 1.95 -6.54
C GLN A 89 -14.47 1.90 -5.76
N ALA A 90 -13.60 2.88 -5.95
CA ALA A 90 -12.30 2.94 -5.30
C ALA A 90 -12.04 4.37 -4.80
N LEU A 91 -11.58 4.49 -3.55
CA LEU A 91 -11.37 5.78 -2.90
C LEU A 91 -10.09 5.74 -2.05
N SER A 92 -9.20 6.69 -2.29
CA SER A 92 -8.01 6.92 -1.47
C SER A 92 -8.11 8.30 -0.83
N LEU A 93 -7.93 8.36 0.49
CA LEU A 93 -8.06 9.58 1.28
C LEU A 93 -6.89 9.74 2.25
N TYR A 94 -6.51 10.99 2.44
CA TYR A 94 -5.73 11.41 3.57
C TYR A 94 -6.64 11.92 4.69
N VAL A 95 -6.46 11.37 5.88
CA VAL A 95 -7.13 11.82 7.10
C VAL A 95 -6.10 12.63 7.87
N GLY A 96 -6.25 13.95 7.84
CA GLY A 96 -5.50 14.88 8.70
C GLY A 96 -6.11 14.93 10.10
N SER A 97 -5.61 15.82 10.96
CA SER A 97 -6.01 15.97 12.37
C SER A 97 -7.48 16.38 12.58
N THR A 98 -8.41 15.51 12.21
CA THR A 98 -9.84 15.66 12.47
C THR A 98 -10.07 15.29 13.92
N THR A 99 -10.53 16.26 14.71
CA THR A 99 -10.86 15.99 16.12
C THR A 99 -12.18 15.24 16.20
N GLN A 100 -12.35 14.39 17.22
CA GLN A 100 -13.60 13.67 17.44
C GLN A 100 -14.81 14.62 17.55
N ALA A 101 -14.58 15.84 18.06
CA ALA A 101 -15.60 16.88 18.16
C ALA A 101 -16.13 17.34 16.80
N GLU A 102 -15.28 17.38 15.77
CA GLU A 102 -15.68 17.76 14.41
C GLU A 102 -16.54 16.69 13.74
N LEU A 103 -16.25 15.41 14.00
CA LEU A 103 -16.98 14.27 13.41
C LEU A 103 -18.45 14.21 13.82
N VAL A 104 -18.78 14.65 15.05
CA VAL A 104 -20.16 14.61 15.59
C VAL A 104 -21.14 15.47 14.78
N TYR A 105 -20.64 16.50 14.09
CA TYR A 105 -21.47 17.45 13.34
C TYR A 105 -21.55 17.15 11.85
N MET A 106 -20.92 16.06 11.39
CA MET A 106 -20.88 15.71 9.98
C MET A 106 -22.01 14.73 9.66
N ASP A 107 -22.61 14.87 8.48
CA ASP A 107 -23.48 13.83 7.94
C ASP A 107 -22.62 12.74 7.29
N PRO A 108 -22.93 11.45 7.50
CA PRO A 108 -22.19 10.37 6.89
C PRO A 108 -22.44 10.31 5.37
N ALA A 109 -21.37 10.17 4.59
CA ALA A 109 -21.45 9.96 3.15
C ALA A 109 -21.73 8.48 2.84
N CYS A 110 -22.78 8.21 2.06
CA CYS A 110 -23.10 6.86 1.63
C CYS A 110 -22.49 6.53 0.27
N LEU A 111 -21.47 5.67 0.27
CA LEU A 111 -20.75 5.20 -0.90
C LEU A 111 -21.11 3.74 -1.16
N ALA A 112 -22.34 3.51 -1.60
CA ALA A 112 -22.95 2.18 -1.69
C ALA A 112 -22.19 1.20 -2.60
N LYS A 113 -21.48 1.70 -3.62
CA LYS A 113 -20.71 0.89 -4.58
C LYS A 113 -19.21 0.83 -4.28
N LEU A 114 -18.76 1.44 -3.18
CA LEU A 114 -17.35 1.47 -2.85
C LEU A 114 -16.87 0.10 -2.39
N GLU A 115 -15.95 -0.47 -3.16
CA GLU A 115 -15.37 -1.79 -2.94
C GLU A 115 -13.97 -1.70 -2.32
N ARG A 116 -13.21 -0.64 -2.66
CA ARG A 116 -11.84 -0.42 -2.22
C ARG A 116 -11.67 0.93 -1.54
N LEU A 117 -11.07 0.91 -0.35
CA LEU A 117 -10.80 2.10 0.45
C LEU A 117 -9.35 2.08 0.96
N TRP A 118 -8.60 3.14 0.66
CA TRP A 118 -7.28 3.40 1.24
C TRP A 118 -7.34 4.64 2.12
N LEU A 119 -6.85 4.52 3.34
CA LEU A 119 -6.79 5.60 4.31
C LEU A 119 -5.35 5.80 4.79
N TYR A 120 -4.90 7.04 4.70
CA TYR A 120 -3.61 7.47 5.21
C TYR A 120 -3.85 8.42 6.40
N LEU A 121 -3.43 8.01 7.59
CA LEU A 121 -3.69 8.71 8.85
C LEU A 121 -2.46 9.52 9.27
N THR A 122 -2.65 10.78 9.65
CA THR A 122 -1.62 11.57 10.33
C THR A 122 -1.65 11.37 11.83
N ASP A 123 -0.54 11.71 12.48
CA ASP A 123 -0.49 11.70 13.94
C ASP A 123 -1.66 12.48 14.56
N GLY A 124 -2.21 11.92 15.65
CA GLY A 124 -3.39 12.44 16.34
C GLY A 124 -4.74 12.20 15.66
N CYS A 125 -4.82 11.52 14.52
CA CYS A 125 -6.10 11.20 13.89
C CYS A 125 -6.88 10.14 14.65
N SER A 126 -8.21 10.29 14.69
CA SER A 126 -9.11 9.22 15.10
C SER A 126 -9.58 8.43 13.87
N LEU A 127 -9.51 7.11 13.98
CA LEU A 127 -10.14 6.21 13.02
C LEU A 127 -11.68 6.29 13.02
N ASP A 128 -12.31 7.01 13.96
CA ASP A 128 -13.75 7.25 13.98
C ASP A 128 -14.25 7.93 12.69
N CYS A 129 -13.38 8.61 11.94
CA CYS A 129 -13.69 9.14 10.62
C CYS A 129 -14.25 8.08 9.66
N LEU A 130 -13.87 6.81 9.82
CA LEU A 130 -14.45 5.71 9.06
C LEU A 130 -15.95 5.60 9.29
N ALA A 131 -16.48 5.89 10.48
CA ALA A 131 -17.92 5.87 10.74
C ALA A 131 -18.69 6.84 9.83
N MET A 132 -18.03 7.90 9.35
CA MET A 132 -18.61 8.89 8.45
C MET A 132 -18.70 8.44 6.99
N LEU A 133 -18.08 7.32 6.64
CA LEU A 133 -18.15 6.75 5.29
C LEU A 133 -18.98 5.46 5.33
N GLN A 134 -20.25 5.48 4.94
CA GLN A 134 -21.03 4.24 4.84
C GLN A 134 -20.66 3.49 3.57
N THR A 135 -19.98 2.35 3.71
CA THR A 135 -19.41 1.57 2.59
C THR A 135 -19.87 0.10 2.67
N PRO A 136 -21.16 -0.19 2.40
CA PRO A 136 -21.73 -1.52 2.60
C PRO A 136 -21.12 -2.60 1.68
N SER A 137 -20.57 -2.21 0.54
CA SER A 137 -19.95 -3.09 -0.45
C SER A 137 -18.43 -3.22 -0.29
N LEU A 138 -17.87 -2.72 0.81
CA LEU A 138 -16.43 -2.70 1.01
C LEU A 138 -15.89 -4.13 1.14
N ILE A 139 -14.93 -4.47 0.28
CA ILE A 139 -14.24 -5.78 0.26
C ILE A 139 -12.74 -5.64 0.49
N HIS A 140 -12.19 -4.43 0.31
CA HIS A 140 -10.77 -4.15 0.40
C HIS A 140 -10.55 -2.88 1.24
N LEU A 141 -9.81 -3.02 2.33
CA LEU A 141 -9.46 -1.91 3.20
C LEU A 141 -7.95 -1.86 3.43
N THR A 142 -7.35 -0.71 3.17
CA THR A 142 -5.99 -0.38 3.57
C THR A 142 -6.03 0.79 4.54
N VAL A 143 -5.39 0.64 5.68
CA VAL A 143 -5.18 1.70 6.67
C VAL A 143 -3.69 1.80 6.94
N ALA A 144 -3.12 2.97 6.67
CA ALA A 144 -1.71 3.25 6.88
C ALA A 144 -1.51 4.51 7.73
N GLY A 145 -0.44 4.57 8.53
CA GLY A 145 0.01 5.76 9.25
C GLY A 145 -0.20 5.74 10.76
N TRP A 146 -0.38 6.92 11.35
CA TRP A 146 -0.34 7.15 12.79
C TRP A 146 -1.75 7.43 13.30
N GLY A 147 -2.48 6.38 13.66
CA GLY A 147 -3.87 6.51 14.12
C GLY A 147 -4.01 6.20 15.60
N SER A 148 -4.85 6.99 16.27
CA SER A 148 -5.52 6.58 17.50
C SER A 148 -6.90 6.00 17.16
N GLY A 149 -7.33 4.98 17.89
CA GLY A 149 -8.65 4.38 17.67
C GLY A 149 -8.64 2.87 17.84
N ARG A 150 -9.82 2.34 18.18
CA ARG A 150 -9.99 0.91 18.40
C ARG A 150 -10.33 0.25 17.07
N MET A 151 -9.31 -0.21 16.35
CA MET A 151 -9.47 -0.92 15.07
C MET A 151 -10.52 -2.05 15.15
N GLU A 152 -10.58 -2.73 16.31
CA GLU A 152 -11.60 -3.73 16.62
C GLU A 152 -13.03 -3.22 16.41
N ASP A 153 -13.37 -2.04 16.91
CA ASP A 153 -14.74 -1.50 16.82
C ASP A 153 -15.15 -1.23 15.38
N ILE A 154 -14.20 -0.81 14.56
CA ILE A 154 -14.39 -0.55 13.13
C ILE A 154 -14.56 -1.86 12.36
N MET A 155 -13.69 -2.83 12.62
CA MET A 155 -13.80 -4.15 12.00
C MET A 155 -15.07 -4.87 12.43
N ARG A 156 -15.57 -4.65 13.65
CA ARG A 156 -16.87 -5.20 14.08
C ARG A 156 -18.02 -4.75 13.17
N VAL A 157 -17.95 -3.52 12.64
CA VAL A 157 -18.96 -2.96 11.74
C VAL A 157 -18.68 -3.31 10.28
N ARG A 158 -17.42 -3.29 9.85
CA ARG A 158 -17.03 -3.34 8.42
C ARG A 158 -16.42 -4.66 7.98
N GLY A 159 -15.87 -5.44 8.89
CA GLY A 159 -15.06 -6.62 8.60
C GLY A 159 -15.83 -7.76 7.94
N ARG A 160 -17.15 -7.82 8.10
CA ARG A 160 -17.98 -8.96 7.65
C ARG A 160 -17.80 -9.34 6.18
N ASN A 161 -17.53 -8.37 5.31
CA ASN A 161 -17.39 -8.57 3.87
C ASN A 161 -15.94 -8.39 3.38
N LEU A 162 -15.00 -8.05 4.27
CA LEU A 162 -13.62 -7.77 3.88
C LEU A 162 -12.91 -9.06 3.46
N LYS A 163 -12.42 -9.06 2.22
CA LYS A 163 -11.56 -10.10 1.64
C LYS A 163 -10.09 -9.72 1.71
N PHE A 164 -9.79 -8.43 1.64
CA PHE A 164 -8.46 -7.88 1.77
C PHE A 164 -8.42 -6.86 2.90
N LEU A 165 -7.42 -6.99 3.77
CA LEU A 165 -7.14 -6.06 4.86
C LEU A 165 -5.65 -5.78 4.95
N SER A 166 -5.27 -4.51 4.84
CA SER A 166 -3.90 -4.05 5.10
C SER A 166 -3.91 -3.13 6.31
N LEU A 167 -3.23 -3.55 7.37
CA LEU A 167 -3.04 -2.80 8.61
C LEU A 167 -1.58 -2.39 8.70
N ASP A 168 -1.34 -1.13 8.41
CA ASP A 168 -0.05 -0.51 8.55
C ASP A 168 -0.12 0.67 9.53
N THR A 169 -0.47 0.35 10.77
CA THR A 169 -0.50 1.32 11.85
C THR A 169 0.74 1.17 12.72
N TRP A 170 1.45 2.27 12.94
CA TRP A 170 2.69 2.28 13.75
C TRP A 170 2.40 2.23 15.26
N SER A 171 1.14 2.30 15.66
CA SER A 171 0.77 2.21 17.07
C SER A 171 0.71 0.75 17.52
N SER A 172 1.63 0.38 18.41
CA SER A 172 1.67 -0.88 19.17
C SER A 172 0.41 -1.17 20.02
N MET A 173 -0.60 -0.30 19.94
CA MET A 173 -1.85 -0.37 20.68
C MET A 173 -2.99 -1.04 19.90
N THR A 174 -2.76 -1.45 18.66
CA THR A 174 -3.76 -2.16 17.87
C THR A 174 -3.68 -3.67 18.13
N ASP A 175 -4.72 -4.22 18.75
CA ASP A 175 -4.89 -5.67 18.83
C ASP A 175 -5.38 -6.17 17.46
N ASP A 176 -4.43 -6.36 16.54
CA ASP A 176 -4.67 -6.87 15.19
C ASP A 176 -5.49 -8.16 15.23
N ARG A 177 -5.23 -9.03 16.21
CA ARG A 177 -5.96 -10.28 16.38
C ARG A 177 -7.44 -10.03 16.66
N ALA A 178 -7.77 -9.09 17.54
CA ALA A 178 -9.16 -8.72 17.79
C ALA A 178 -9.82 -8.15 16.52
N ALA A 179 -9.13 -7.27 15.78
CA ALA A 179 -9.63 -6.70 14.54
C ALA A 179 -9.89 -7.77 13.46
N VAL A 180 -8.93 -8.65 13.21
CA VAL A 180 -9.02 -9.73 12.21
C VAL A 180 -10.12 -10.74 12.55
N SER A 181 -10.41 -10.97 13.84
CA SER A 181 -11.50 -11.87 14.27
C SER A 181 -12.89 -11.45 13.78
N HIS A 182 -13.07 -10.19 13.41
CA HIS A 182 -14.31 -9.65 12.84
C HIS A 182 -14.38 -9.74 11.30
N CYS A 183 -13.39 -10.35 10.65
CA CYS A 183 -13.29 -10.46 9.20
C CYS A 183 -13.42 -11.91 8.71
N PRO A 184 -14.60 -12.55 8.86
CA PRO A 184 -14.76 -13.99 8.65
C PRO A 184 -14.45 -14.46 7.23
N VAL A 185 -14.51 -13.59 6.22
CA VAL A 185 -14.24 -13.93 4.81
C VAL A 185 -12.89 -13.41 4.32
N LEU A 186 -11.99 -13.03 5.25
CA LEU A 186 -10.69 -12.49 4.91
C LEU A 186 -9.80 -13.54 4.22
N GLU A 187 -9.36 -13.22 3.01
CA GLU A 187 -8.54 -14.08 2.15
C GLU A 187 -7.07 -13.58 2.12
N HIS A 188 -6.85 -12.27 2.23
CA HIS A 188 -5.53 -11.64 2.18
C HIS A 188 -5.35 -10.63 3.32
N LEU A 189 -4.32 -10.82 4.12
CA LEU A 189 -3.93 -9.95 5.22
C LEU A 189 -2.53 -9.37 4.96
N VAL A 190 -2.39 -8.07 5.13
CA VAL A 190 -1.09 -7.38 5.12
C VAL A 190 -0.89 -6.67 6.45
N VAL A 191 0.24 -6.94 7.09
CA VAL A 191 0.53 -6.52 8.47
C VAL A 191 2.00 -6.16 8.63
N ASN A 192 2.32 -5.47 9.71
CA ASN A 192 3.70 -5.27 10.14
C ASN A 192 4.22 -6.52 10.88
N GLN A 193 5.54 -6.70 10.91
CA GLN A 193 6.21 -7.84 11.57
C GLN A 193 5.84 -8.05 13.05
N ASN A 194 5.35 -7.01 13.73
CA ASN A 194 4.94 -7.08 15.13
C ASN A 194 3.51 -7.60 15.35
N THR A 195 2.87 -8.14 14.31
CA THR A 195 1.47 -8.58 14.41
C THR A 195 1.26 -9.70 15.42
N THR A 196 0.12 -9.67 16.11
CA THR A 196 -0.31 -10.71 17.04
C THR A 196 -1.22 -11.76 16.40
N VAL A 197 -1.50 -11.64 15.10
CA VAL A 197 -2.36 -12.58 14.37
C VAL A 197 -1.64 -13.92 14.23
N ARG A 198 -2.20 -14.96 14.87
CA ARG A 198 -1.62 -16.32 14.86
C ARG A 198 -2.40 -17.32 14.02
N SER A 199 -3.66 -17.03 13.70
CA SER A 199 -4.53 -17.98 12.98
C SER A 199 -5.67 -17.23 12.32
N HIS A 200 -6.09 -17.69 11.14
CA HIS A 200 -7.33 -17.25 10.52
C HIS A 200 -7.86 -18.34 9.57
N PRO A 201 -9.15 -18.74 9.66
CA PRO A 201 -9.64 -19.94 8.99
C PRO A 201 -9.66 -19.83 7.47
N ASN A 202 -9.86 -18.63 6.91
CA ASN A 202 -10.01 -18.42 5.47
C ASN A 202 -8.82 -17.69 4.83
N LEU A 203 -7.78 -17.43 5.61
CA LEU A 203 -6.64 -16.67 5.12
C LEU A 203 -5.80 -17.54 4.18
N ARG A 204 -5.60 -17.04 2.96
CA ARG A 204 -4.83 -17.67 1.90
C ARG A 204 -3.48 -16.99 1.70
N PHE A 205 -3.46 -15.66 1.88
CA PHE A 205 -2.28 -14.85 1.64
C PHE A 205 -1.95 -13.98 2.84
N LEU A 206 -0.68 -14.00 3.24
CA LEU A 206 -0.17 -13.20 4.35
C LEU A 206 1.08 -12.47 3.91
N ASP A 207 0.99 -11.14 3.79
CA ASP A 207 2.14 -10.30 3.51
C ASP A 207 2.58 -9.58 4.79
N ILE A 208 3.86 -9.63 5.09
CA ILE A 208 4.43 -9.04 6.30
C ILE A 208 5.47 -8.00 5.91
N TRP A 209 5.23 -6.74 6.26
CA TRP A 209 6.25 -5.70 6.17
C TRP A 209 7.36 -5.94 7.20
N HIS A 210 8.57 -6.13 6.71
CA HIS A 210 9.76 -6.34 7.54
C HIS A 210 10.56 -5.05 7.67
N CYS A 211 10.65 -4.54 8.91
CA CYS A 211 11.45 -3.37 9.24
C CYS A 211 12.76 -3.86 9.92
N PRO A 212 13.92 -3.70 9.28
CA PRO A 212 15.18 -4.23 9.79
C PRO A 212 15.69 -3.51 11.04
N GLU A 213 15.18 -2.30 11.33
CA GLU A 213 15.63 -1.47 12.45
C GLU A 213 14.97 -1.84 13.79
N GLU A 214 13.89 -2.60 13.77
CA GLU A 214 13.21 -3.02 14.99
C GLU A 214 13.70 -4.41 15.40
N ASP A 215 14.08 -4.55 16.68
CA ASP A 215 14.28 -5.83 17.37
C ASP A 215 12.92 -6.55 17.50
N ALA A 216 12.33 -6.94 16.37
CA ALA A 216 11.10 -7.70 16.35
C ALA A 216 11.39 -9.09 16.93
N PRO A 217 10.49 -9.63 17.78
CA PRO A 217 10.58 -11.04 18.15
C PRO A 217 10.62 -11.89 16.89
N ASP A 218 11.30 -13.04 16.94
CA ASP A 218 11.30 -14.07 15.89
C ASP A 218 9.86 -14.56 15.63
N TRP A 219 9.07 -13.74 14.95
CA TRP A 219 7.72 -14.06 14.59
C TRP A 219 7.82 -14.85 13.30
N THR A 220 7.49 -16.13 13.42
CA THR A 220 7.31 -17.01 12.28
C THR A 220 5.86 -17.48 12.30
N PRO A 221 5.12 -17.31 11.19
CA PRO A 221 3.76 -17.83 11.13
C PRO A 221 3.85 -19.35 11.21
N GLU A 222 3.20 -19.94 12.20
CA GLU A 222 3.08 -21.40 12.30
C GLU A 222 2.01 -21.86 11.29
N PRO A 223 2.35 -22.54 10.18
CA PRO A 223 1.40 -22.88 9.12
C PRO A 223 0.27 -23.78 9.63
N ALA A 224 0.56 -24.59 10.66
CA ALA A 224 -0.43 -25.43 11.33
C ALA A 224 -1.61 -24.62 11.90
N LEU A 225 -1.43 -23.32 12.16
CA LEU A 225 -2.48 -22.42 12.66
C LEU A 225 -3.28 -21.74 11.55
N PHE A 226 -2.87 -21.88 10.28
CA PHE A 226 -3.56 -21.34 9.12
C PHE A 226 -3.88 -22.45 8.11
N SER A 227 -5.02 -23.10 8.31
CA SER A 227 -5.40 -24.30 7.55
C SER A 227 -5.51 -24.11 6.04
N ASN A 228 -5.71 -22.88 5.56
CA ASN A 228 -5.90 -22.53 4.15
C ASN A 228 -4.79 -21.62 3.60
N LEU A 229 -3.68 -21.44 4.33
CA LEU A 229 -2.61 -20.55 3.92
C LEU A 229 -1.86 -21.13 2.74
N GLU A 230 -1.90 -20.40 1.63
CA GLU A 230 -1.21 -20.78 0.39
C GLU A 230 0.16 -20.10 0.31
N ARG A 231 0.27 -18.86 0.78
CA ARG A 231 1.51 -18.09 0.66
C ARG A 231 1.72 -17.11 1.80
N VAL A 232 2.98 -17.02 2.20
CA VAL A 232 3.51 -15.97 3.08
C VAL A 232 4.58 -15.21 2.33
N ARG A 233 4.49 -13.89 2.26
CA ARG A 233 5.54 -13.03 1.69
C ARG A 233 6.06 -12.05 2.72
N ILE A 234 7.37 -11.85 2.70
CA ILE A 234 8.03 -10.78 3.43
C ILE A 234 8.24 -9.62 2.47
N LEU A 235 7.69 -8.46 2.82
CA LEU A 235 7.80 -7.24 2.06
C LEU A 235 8.89 -6.36 2.65
N ASP A 236 9.80 -5.90 1.80
CA ASP A 236 10.82 -4.93 2.16
C ASP A 236 10.19 -3.58 2.50
N TRP A 237 10.55 -3.04 3.67
CA TRP A 237 10.02 -1.76 4.15
C TRP A 237 10.32 -0.59 3.22
N SER A 238 11.42 -0.63 2.46
CA SER A 238 11.75 0.46 1.53
C SER A 238 10.67 0.65 0.46
N LEU A 239 10.00 -0.45 0.07
CA LEU A 239 8.98 -0.49 -0.97
C LEU A 239 7.61 0.03 -0.51
N LYS A 240 7.46 0.26 0.79
CA LYS A 240 6.19 0.64 1.42
C LYS A 240 5.55 1.90 0.85
N ASN A 241 6.37 2.83 0.36
CA ASN A 241 5.88 4.08 -0.21
C ASN A 241 5.47 3.96 -1.69
N ILE A 242 5.65 2.78 -2.32
CA ILE A 242 5.25 2.56 -3.71
C ILE A 242 3.71 2.45 -3.75
N PRO A 243 3.02 3.36 -4.45
CA PRO A 243 1.56 3.37 -4.48
C PRO A 243 1.02 2.12 -5.18
N ASN A 244 0.00 1.50 -4.58
CA ASN A 244 -0.69 0.31 -5.11
C ASN A 244 0.23 -0.90 -5.35
N LEU A 245 1.39 -0.99 -4.69
CA LEU A 245 2.34 -2.09 -4.85
C LEU A 245 1.65 -3.46 -4.73
N LEU A 246 0.82 -3.62 -3.70
CA LEU A 246 0.13 -4.88 -3.38
C LEU A 246 -0.95 -5.25 -4.43
N ASP A 247 -1.52 -4.26 -5.11
CA ASP A 247 -2.46 -4.49 -6.21
C ASP A 247 -1.72 -4.88 -7.49
N VAL A 248 -0.53 -4.33 -7.72
CA VAL A 248 0.33 -4.66 -8.87
C VAL A 248 0.98 -6.03 -8.69
N LEU A 249 1.26 -6.42 -7.45
CA LEU A 249 1.91 -7.67 -7.06
C LEU A 249 0.96 -8.58 -6.28
N PRO A 250 -0.14 -9.06 -6.91
CA PRO A 250 -1.07 -9.94 -6.23
C PRO A 250 -0.36 -11.26 -5.88
N PRO A 251 -0.66 -11.85 -4.72
CA PRO A 251 0.02 -13.05 -4.23
C PRO A 251 -0.30 -14.32 -5.04
N THR A 252 -1.20 -14.25 -6.02
CA THR A 252 -1.70 -15.37 -6.84
C THR A 252 -0.78 -15.77 -8.00
N ARG A 253 0.42 -15.20 -8.14
CA ARG A 253 1.34 -15.57 -9.22
C ARG A 253 1.88 -16.98 -9.00
N ASP A 254 1.35 -17.94 -9.75
CA ASP A 254 1.79 -19.34 -9.78
C ASP A 254 3.07 -19.47 -10.59
N THR A 255 4.13 -18.77 -10.16
CA THR A 255 5.43 -18.81 -10.80
C THR A 255 6.48 -19.08 -9.75
N ASP A 256 7.08 -20.27 -9.78
CA ASP A 256 8.28 -20.64 -9.01
C ASP A 256 9.54 -19.84 -9.41
N LYS A 257 9.35 -18.74 -10.16
CA LYS A 257 10.42 -17.93 -10.73
C LYS A 257 10.40 -16.57 -10.08
N ASP A 258 11.59 -16.13 -9.70
CA ASP A 258 11.82 -14.76 -9.28
C ASP A 258 11.52 -13.80 -10.44
N LEU A 259 10.65 -12.82 -10.17
CA LEU A 259 10.24 -11.80 -11.12
C LEU A 259 10.94 -10.49 -10.76
N ARG A 260 11.80 -10.01 -11.66
CA ARG A 260 12.36 -8.66 -11.58
C ARG A 260 11.43 -7.68 -12.28
N LEU A 261 10.92 -6.71 -11.54
CA LEU A 261 9.88 -5.77 -11.97
C LEU A 261 10.41 -4.34 -11.90
N LEU A 262 10.16 -3.57 -12.94
CA LEU A 262 10.49 -2.14 -13.00
C LEU A 262 9.25 -1.33 -12.61
N LEU A 263 9.28 -0.72 -11.43
CA LEU A 263 8.23 0.16 -10.94
C LEU A 263 8.69 1.62 -11.00
N PRO A 264 7.79 2.61 -10.99
CA PRO A 264 8.18 4.01 -10.90
C PRO A 264 9.06 4.26 -9.67
N GLY A 265 10.33 4.58 -9.91
CA GLY A 265 11.30 4.90 -8.86
C GLY A 265 12.01 3.72 -8.21
N ALA A 266 11.70 2.46 -8.56
CA ALA A 266 12.33 1.29 -7.94
C ALA A 266 12.40 0.08 -8.89
N VAL A 267 13.40 -0.78 -8.68
CA VAL A 267 13.41 -2.14 -9.24
C VAL A 267 13.11 -3.11 -8.11
N VAL A 268 12.10 -3.95 -8.31
CA VAL A 268 11.59 -4.87 -7.29
C VAL A 268 11.77 -6.30 -7.73
N TRP A 269 12.23 -7.15 -6.83
CA TRP A 269 12.28 -8.60 -7.00
C TRP A 269 11.12 -9.25 -6.26
N ASP A 270 10.15 -9.78 -6.99
CA ASP A 270 9.02 -10.56 -6.51
C ASP A 270 9.38 -12.05 -6.58
N CYS A 271 9.79 -12.59 -5.44
CA CYS A 271 10.15 -13.98 -5.22
C CYS A 271 8.98 -14.72 -4.54
N PRO A 272 8.93 -16.06 -4.56
CA PRO A 272 7.81 -16.82 -3.97
C PRO A 272 7.48 -16.46 -2.51
N THR A 273 8.48 -16.06 -1.73
CA THR A 273 8.34 -15.72 -0.30
C THR A 273 8.72 -14.28 0.03
N ARG A 274 9.15 -13.47 -0.94
CA ARG A 274 9.77 -12.16 -0.67
C ARG A 274 9.49 -11.16 -1.76
N ILE A 275 9.33 -9.89 -1.38
CA ILE A 275 9.34 -8.76 -2.29
C ILE A 275 10.41 -7.79 -1.80
N LEU A 276 11.48 -7.62 -2.59
CA LEU A 276 12.68 -6.88 -2.19
C LEU A 276 12.99 -5.77 -3.18
N GLU A 277 13.54 -4.65 -2.70
CA GLU A 277 14.16 -3.69 -3.62
C GLU A 277 15.50 -4.25 -4.10
N GLU A 278 15.83 -4.02 -5.38
CA GLU A 278 17.04 -4.54 -6.00
C GLU A 278 18.31 -4.12 -5.28
N GLU A 279 18.34 -2.94 -4.66
CA GLU A 279 19.50 -2.46 -3.89
C GLU A 279 19.84 -3.36 -2.68
N TYR A 280 18.85 -4.08 -2.13
CA TYR A 280 19.03 -5.02 -1.03
C TYR A 280 19.28 -6.46 -1.49
N VAL A 281 19.26 -6.73 -2.80
CA VAL A 281 19.65 -8.04 -3.33
C VAL A 281 21.18 -8.13 -3.31
N PRO A 282 21.79 -9.04 -2.53
CA PRO A 282 23.24 -9.17 -2.49
C PRO A 282 23.80 -9.40 -3.89
N SER A 283 24.88 -8.71 -4.23
CA SER A 283 25.56 -8.79 -5.54
C SER A 283 26.13 -10.20 -5.87
N ARG A 284 25.98 -11.18 -4.97
CA ARG A 284 26.36 -12.59 -5.15
C ARG A 284 25.15 -13.53 -5.37
N GLY A 285 23.98 -12.98 -5.71
CA GLY A 285 22.73 -13.71 -5.88
C GLY A 285 21.81 -13.57 -4.66
N ILE A 286 20.55 -13.97 -4.80
CA ILE A 286 19.58 -14.04 -3.70
C ILE A 286 20.03 -15.18 -2.77
N VAL A 287 21.08 -14.93 -1.99
CA VAL A 287 21.56 -15.88 -0.99
C VAL A 287 20.59 -15.79 0.18
N ALA A 288 20.03 -16.94 0.56
CA ALA A 288 19.03 -17.15 1.61
C ALA A 288 19.47 -16.73 3.04
N THR A 289 20.55 -15.95 3.19
CA THR A 289 21.24 -15.68 4.46
C THR A 289 20.56 -14.67 5.38
N TYR A 290 19.52 -13.98 4.91
CA TYR A 290 18.72 -13.06 5.76
C TYR A 290 17.32 -13.61 6.07
N LEU A 291 17.11 -14.92 5.99
CA LEU A 291 15.96 -15.52 6.65
C LEU A 291 16.32 -15.66 8.13
N PRO A 292 15.41 -15.33 9.08
CA PRO A 292 15.39 -16.04 10.34
C PRO A 292 15.48 -17.53 9.96
N ARG A 293 16.48 -18.27 10.48
CA ARG A 293 16.84 -19.64 10.02
C ARG A 293 15.63 -20.55 9.77
N ASN A 294 14.53 -20.29 10.47
CA ASN A 294 13.30 -21.05 10.43
C ASN A 294 12.49 -20.85 9.13
N LEU A 295 12.50 -19.69 8.47
CA LEU A 295 11.63 -19.43 7.29
C LEU A 295 12.05 -20.18 6.01
N GLY A 296 13.32 -20.53 5.86
CA GLY A 296 13.85 -21.24 4.68
C GLY A 296 13.43 -22.71 4.57
N GLU A 297 13.03 -23.31 5.68
CA GLU A 297 12.52 -24.69 5.71
C GLU A 297 11.03 -24.78 5.34
N PHE A 298 10.28 -23.67 5.32
CA PHE A 298 8.83 -23.66 5.10
C PHE A 298 8.39 -23.88 3.65
N CYS A 299 9.25 -23.64 2.65
CA CYS A 299 8.88 -23.75 1.23
C CYS A 299 9.48 -24.97 0.52
N ARG A 300 10.17 -25.85 1.26
CA ARG A 300 10.65 -27.14 0.74
C ARG A 300 9.78 -28.26 1.27
N THR A 301 8.57 -28.38 0.74
CA THR A 301 7.85 -29.65 0.80
C THR A 301 8.17 -30.44 -0.46
N ASP A 302 8.87 -31.56 -0.26
CA ASP A 302 9.08 -32.67 -1.18
C ASP A 302 9.98 -32.44 -2.40
N ASP A 303 11.29 -32.30 -2.17
CA ASP A 303 12.27 -33.01 -2.99
C ASP A 303 13.04 -33.97 -2.10
N ARG A 304 12.55 -35.21 -2.10
CA ARG A 304 13.19 -36.37 -1.48
C ARG A 304 14.39 -36.75 -2.36
N GLU A 305 15.46 -35.95 -2.31
CA GLU A 305 16.73 -36.36 -2.88
C GLU A 305 17.38 -37.38 -1.95
N SER A 306 17.36 -38.60 -2.47
CA SER A 306 18.16 -39.73 -2.07
C SER A 306 19.61 -39.33 -1.83
N SER A 307 20.09 -39.66 -0.62
CA SER A 307 21.44 -40.08 -0.31
C SER A 307 22.38 -40.26 -1.51
N GLU A 308 23.44 -39.47 -1.56
CA GLU A 308 24.77 -40.02 -1.83
C GLU A 308 25.82 -39.13 -1.18
N GLN A 309 26.74 -39.83 -0.55
CA GLN A 309 27.72 -39.41 0.41
C GLN A 309 29.04 -39.57 -0.32
N ASP A 310 29.77 -38.49 -0.57
CA ASP A 310 31.13 -38.55 -1.07
C ASP A 310 32.03 -37.58 -0.30
N ASP A 311 32.96 -38.19 0.41
CA ASP A 311 34.09 -37.64 1.13
C ASP A 311 35.15 -37.10 0.14
N PHE A 312 35.54 -35.83 0.24
CA PHE A 312 36.83 -35.29 -0.25
C PHE A 312 37.06 -33.94 0.47
N ASP A 313 37.88 -33.85 1.51
CA ASP A 313 39.35 -33.89 1.59
C ASP A 313 40.04 -32.61 1.07
N ASP A 314 40.55 -31.86 2.05
CA ASP A 314 41.67 -30.91 2.08
C ASP A 314 42.08 -30.12 0.83
N SER A 315 42.10 -28.79 0.94
CA SER A 315 43.37 -28.03 0.87
C SER A 315 43.19 -26.53 1.12
N ASP A 316 44.06 -26.05 2.01
CA ASP A 316 44.41 -24.65 2.24
C ASP A 316 44.87 -23.97 0.92
N ASP A 317 44.48 -22.71 0.70
CA ASP A 317 45.49 -21.71 0.32
C ASP A 317 45.04 -20.27 0.55
N GLU A 318 45.95 -19.56 1.22
CA GLU A 318 45.96 -18.14 1.54
C GLU A 318 46.31 -17.31 0.30
N SER A 319 45.61 -16.19 0.07
CA SER A 319 46.28 -14.89 -0.21
C SER A 319 45.28 -13.77 -0.45
N TYR A 320 45.18 -12.92 0.56
CA TYR A 320 44.64 -11.57 0.47
C TYR A 320 45.53 -10.68 -0.42
N VAL A 321 44.95 -10.05 -1.45
CA VAL A 321 45.53 -8.86 -2.08
C VAL A 321 44.48 -7.76 -2.17
N TYR A 322 44.67 -6.75 -1.33
CA TYR A 322 43.94 -5.48 -1.32
C TYR A 322 44.37 -4.65 -2.54
N SER A 323 43.43 -4.25 -3.40
CA SER A 323 43.69 -3.24 -4.44
C SER A 323 42.63 -2.16 -4.39
N SER A 324 43.04 -1.02 -3.83
CA SER A 324 42.30 0.23 -3.77
C SER A 324 42.47 0.99 -5.09
N VAL A 325 41.37 1.35 -5.74
CA VAL A 325 41.36 2.28 -6.89
C VAL A 325 40.25 3.31 -6.66
N PRO A 326 40.46 4.58 -7.06
CA PRO A 326 39.87 5.74 -6.40
C PRO A 326 38.47 6.09 -6.89
N THR A 327 37.73 6.68 -5.96
CA THR A 327 36.57 7.53 -6.19
C THR A 327 36.94 8.76 -7.00
N SER A 328 36.13 9.07 -8.02
CA SER A 328 35.99 10.42 -8.55
C SER A 328 34.59 10.64 -9.13
N PRO A 329 34.09 11.89 -9.09
CA PRO A 329 32.67 12.21 -9.07
C PRO A 329 32.18 12.59 -10.46
N TRP A 330 30.99 12.11 -10.85
CA TRP A 330 30.29 12.62 -12.02
C TRP A 330 29.11 13.47 -11.59
N SER A 331 29.30 14.78 -11.75
CA SER A 331 28.25 15.78 -11.81
C SER A 331 27.92 16.03 -13.28
N CYS A 332 26.65 15.93 -13.66
CA CYS A 332 26.02 16.60 -14.82
C CYS A 332 24.51 16.37 -14.71
N SER A 333 23.72 17.38 -14.32
CA SER A 333 23.13 18.44 -15.15
C SER A 333 22.09 17.96 -16.16
N SER A 334 20.84 18.32 -15.89
CA SER A 334 19.72 18.62 -16.81
C SER A 334 19.71 17.96 -18.19
N SER A 335 18.68 17.16 -18.46
CA SER A 335 17.92 17.31 -19.69
C SER A 335 16.48 16.81 -19.48
N ALA A 336 15.56 17.61 -20.01
CA ALA A 336 14.14 17.34 -20.07
C ALA A 336 13.80 16.38 -21.23
N SER A 337 12.58 15.86 -21.16
CA SER A 337 11.80 15.18 -22.20
C SER A 337 12.03 13.68 -22.39
N GLU A 338 10.90 12.99 -22.56
CA GLU A 338 10.69 11.55 -22.85
C GLU A 338 10.78 10.67 -21.60
N ILE A 339 9.67 10.08 -21.10
CA ILE A 339 9.00 8.91 -21.68
C ILE A 339 7.51 8.91 -21.31
N VAL A 340 6.66 8.71 -22.33
CA VAL A 340 5.24 8.38 -22.27
C VAL A 340 5.08 6.85 -22.38
N GLU A 341 4.04 6.32 -21.74
CA GLU A 341 3.55 4.93 -21.80
C GLU A 341 4.34 3.85 -21.03
N ALA A 342 3.91 3.56 -19.80
CA ALA A 342 4.08 2.24 -19.18
C ALA A 342 3.05 1.97 -18.07
N LEU A 343 1.74 2.12 -18.34
CA LEU A 343 0.68 1.48 -17.54
C LEU A 343 -0.48 1.08 -18.46
N LYS A 344 -0.21 0.06 -19.27
CA LYS A 344 -1.23 -0.79 -19.91
C LYS A 344 -0.85 -2.25 -19.66
N LEU A 345 -1.18 -2.73 -18.46
CA LEU A 345 -1.51 -4.13 -18.23
C LEU A 345 -2.76 -4.14 -17.35
#